data_AF-A0A926JZZ8-F1
#
_entry.id   AF-A0A926JZZ8-F1
#
_cell.length_a   1.000
_cell.length_b   1.000
_cell.length_c   1.000
_cell.angle_alpha   90.00
_cell.angle_beta   90.00
_cell.angle_gamma   90.00
#
_symmetry.space_group_name_H-M   'P 1'
#
loop_
_entity.id
_entity.type
_entity.pdbx_description
1 polymer ?
#
loop_
_entity_poly.entity_id
_entity_poly.type
_entity_poly.pdbx_seq_one_letter_code
_entity_poly.pdbx_strand_id
1 'polypeptide(L)'
;MSGDLGAAGPAGTPLTAVGDRVEVRPPTAGDAAAYAEAVTLSERRLADFAMPNPHNLPIVLENQGPTYRTFMVHARDREGSHGLVGRINVANVVEGAFRSATVGYDSYDPYAGRGLFSEGLSLTLDLVFADPPLGMGLHRVEANIQPSNHRSAGLVRSLGFVHEGFSRHFLHLPGPDGRRAWRDHERFTMLSTDWPAAPYRAHGHRRIACVVSGAGGYGGTSLAAAVAAELGIPLYSSSTVESPATLFELLRASPVGGVVESRLTGPEVRMGLARAGFDPSAVPVLDAAYDVPKQEVVRHALAVRAAHASATPHP
;
A
#
# COMPACT_ATOMS: atom_id res chain seq x y z
N MET A 1 34.17 42.44 -5.89
CA MET A 1 33.97 41.36 -6.86
C MET A 1 32.64 40.71 -6.54
N SER A 2 31.61 41.19 -7.22
CA SER A 2 30.22 40.74 -7.15
C SER A 2 30.10 39.46 -7.98
N GLY A 3 29.83 38.34 -7.29
CA GLY A 3 29.56 37.05 -7.93
C GLY A 3 28.15 37.04 -8.48
N ASP A 4 28.08 37.02 -9.81
CA ASP A 4 26.89 36.78 -10.61
C ASP A 4 26.38 35.36 -10.31
N LEU A 5 25.23 35.23 -9.64
CA LEU A 5 24.56 33.95 -9.43
C LEU A 5 23.79 33.61 -10.70
N GLY A 6 24.33 32.60 -11.40
CA GLY A 6 24.00 32.22 -12.76
C GLY A 6 22.50 32.13 -13.07
N ALA A 7 22.20 32.65 -14.25
CA ALA A 7 20.95 32.55 -14.96
C ALA A 7 20.35 31.13 -14.92
N ALA A 8 19.04 31.06 -14.64
CA ALA A 8 18.22 29.89 -14.85
C ALA A 8 18.41 29.39 -16.30
N GLY A 9 18.95 28.17 -16.45
CA GLY A 9 19.04 27.50 -17.75
C GLY A 9 17.66 27.32 -18.39
N PRO A 10 17.60 27.12 -19.72
CA PRO A 10 16.33 27.03 -20.44
C PRO A 10 15.49 25.88 -19.89
N ALA A 11 14.22 26.17 -19.58
CA ALA A 11 13.26 25.18 -19.12
C ALA A 11 13.05 24.12 -20.20
N GLY A 12 13.66 22.94 -20.02
CA GLY A 12 13.30 21.75 -20.78
C GLY A 12 11.82 21.42 -20.62
N THR A 13 11.28 20.62 -21.54
CA THR A 13 9.90 20.13 -21.47
C THR A 13 9.60 19.61 -20.05
N PRO A 14 8.46 20.00 -19.44
CA PRO A 14 8.07 19.50 -18.13
C PRO A 14 8.09 17.96 -18.10
N LEU A 15 8.71 17.37 -17.09
CA LEU A 15 8.74 15.92 -16.92
C LEU A 15 7.34 15.44 -16.51
N THR A 16 6.68 14.71 -17.40
CA THR A 16 5.33 14.17 -17.21
C THR A 16 5.26 12.71 -17.64
N ALA A 17 4.41 11.93 -17.00
CA ALA A 17 4.17 10.53 -17.36
C ALA A 17 2.69 10.18 -17.18
N VAL A 18 2.18 9.30 -18.03
CA VAL A 18 0.77 8.86 -18.02
C VAL A 18 0.74 7.35 -17.90
N GLY A 19 0.01 6.86 -16.88
CA GLY A 19 -0.28 5.45 -16.69
C GLY A 19 -1.73 5.10 -17.04
N ASP A 20 -2.14 3.91 -16.63
CA ASP A 20 -3.48 3.39 -16.86
C ASP A 20 -4.54 4.17 -16.09
N ARG A 21 -4.26 4.47 -14.81
CA ARG A 21 -5.21 5.08 -13.88
C ARG A 21 -4.80 6.45 -13.39
N VAL A 22 -3.53 6.82 -13.54
CA VAL A 22 -3.01 8.12 -13.07
C VAL A 22 -2.15 8.84 -14.10
N GLU A 23 -2.07 10.15 -13.96
CA GLU A 23 -1.10 11.02 -14.63
C GLU A 23 -0.18 11.65 -13.58
N VAL A 24 1.09 11.79 -13.90
CA VAL A 24 2.11 12.44 -13.08
C VAL A 24 2.62 13.67 -13.83
N ARG A 25 2.56 14.84 -13.20
CA ARG A 25 3.07 16.09 -13.77
C ARG A 25 3.55 17.07 -12.70
N PRO A 26 4.33 18.11 -13.05
CA PRO A 26 4.70 19.14 -12.09
C PRO A 26 3.49 19.89 -11.53
N PRO A 27 3.60 20.46 -10.31
CA PRO A 27 2.56 21.30 -9.76
C PRO A 27 2.40 22.59 -10.56
N THR A 28 1.17 23.10 -10.58
CA THR A 28 0.82 24.39 -11.17
C THR A 28 0.01 25.20 -10.16
N ALA A 29 -0.10 26.52 -10.36
CA ALA A 29 -0.99 27.36 -9.54
C ALA A 29 -2.46 26.90 -9.59
N GLY A 30 -2.87 26.26 -10.70
CA GLY A 30 -4.22 25.70 -10.85
C GLY A 30 -4.53 24.54 -9.90
N ASP A 31 -3.52 23.92 -9.30
CA ASP A 31 -3.70 22.80 -8.37
C ASP A 31 -4.10 23.26 -6.95
N ALA A 32 -4.12 24.57 -6.67
CA ALA A 32 -4.26 25.10 -5.31
C ALA A 32 -5.54 24.66 -4.59
N ALA A 33 -6.69 24.74 -5.26
CA ALA A 33 -7.96 24.35 -4.67
C ALA A 33 -8.01 22.83 -4.41
N ALA A 34 -7.64 22.03 -5.42
CA ALA A 34 -7.61 20.57 -5.32
C ALA A 34 -6.62 20.09 -4.24
N TYR A 35 -5.44 20.72 -4.14
CA TYR A 35 -4.44 20.42 -3.13
C TYR A 35 -4.95 20.76 -1.72
N ALA A 36 -5.53 21.95 -1.54
CA ALA A 36 -6.06 22.36 -0.24
C ALA A 36 -7.15 21.41 0.25
N GLU A 37 -8.05 21.02 -0.63
CA GLU A 37 -9.11 20.06 -0.33
C GLU A 37 -8.56 18.67 -0.01
N ALA A 38 -7.67 18.13 -0.86
CA ALA A 38 -7.07 16.82 -0.68
C ALA A 38 -6.32 16.70 0.66
N VAL A 39 -5.55 17.73 1.02
CA VAL A 39 -4.81 17.78 2.28
C VAL A 39 -5.76 17.88 3.48
N THR A 40 -6.79 18.72 3.40
CA THR A 40 -7.78 18.87 4.47
C THR A 40 -8.53 17.57 4.72
N LEU A 41 -8.99 16.91 3.66
CA LEU A 41 -9.69 15.62 3.77
C LEU A 41 -8.79 14.52 4.37
N SER A 42 -7.49 14.59 4.11
CA SER A 42 -6.50 13.60 4.55
C SER A 42 -5.84 13.94 5.89
N GLU A 43 -6.15 15.08 6.50
CA GLU A 43 -5.40 15.67 7.60
C GLU A 43 -5.20 14.69 8.76
N ARG A 44 -6.29 14.05 9.19
CA ARG A 44 -6.26 13.08 10.30
C ARG A 44 -5.29 11.92 10.05
N ARG A 45 -5.19 11.44 8.81
CA ARG A 45 -4.30 10.33 8.45
C ARG A 45 -2.85 10.77 8.28
N LEU A 46 -2.64 11.99 7.79
CA LEU A 46 -1.30 12.54 7.53
C LEU A 46 -0.63 13.06 8.82
N ALA A 47 -1.42 13.56 9.77
CA ALA A 47 -0.94 14.16 11.02
C ALA A 47 -0.14 13.21 11.92
N ASP A 48 -0.28 11.90 11.74
CA ASP A 48 0.51 10.90 12.49
C ASP A 48 2.02 10.96 12.15
N PHE A 49 2.37 11.42 10.93
CA PHE A 49 3.73 11.33 10.40
C PHE A 49 4.28 12.63 9.80
N ALA A 50 3.44 13.64 9.61
CA ALA A 50 3.80 14.91 8.98
C ALA A 50 2.98 16.07 9.56
N MET A 51 3.23 17.28 9.07
CA MET A 51 2.35 18.43 9.29
C MET A 51 1.60 18.75 8.00
N PRO A 52 0.33 18.33 7.88
CA PRO A 52 -0.51 18.69 6.76
C PRO A 52 -0.65 20.21 6.71
N ASN A 53 -0.43 20.80 5.54
CA ASN A 53 -0.67 22.23 5.32
C ASN A 53 -1.39 22.40 3.96
N PRO A 54 -2.72 22.65 3.98
CA PRO A 54 -3.52 22.79 2.76
C PRO A 54 -3.17 24.04 1.96
N HIS A 55 -2.43 24.98 2.52
CA HIS A 55 -2.04 26.24 1.88
C HIS A 55 -0.56 26.27 1.46
N ASN A 56 0.15 25.14 1.49
CA ASN A 56 1.59 25.09 1.20
C ASN A 56 1.95 25.15 -0.29
N LEU A 57 1.00 25.03 -1.21
CA LEU A 57 1.30 24.94 -2.64
C LEU A 57 2.10 26.13 -3.20
N PRO A 58 1.85 27.41 -2.83
CA PRO A 58 2.66 28.53 -3.29
C PRO A 58 4.15 28.36 -2.98
N ILE A 59 4.47 27.93 -1.75
CA ILE A 59 5.86 27.66 -1.32
C ILE A 59 6.46 26.50 -2.14
N VAL A 60 5.65 25.47 -2.41
CA VAL A 60 6.09 24.35 -3.27
C VAL A 60 6.44 24.85 -4.67
N LEU A 61 5.62 25.71 -5.28
CA LEU A 61 5.85 26.26 -6.61
C LEU A 61 7.12 27.13 -6.66
N GLU A 62 7.35 27.94 -5.62
CA GLU A 62 8.56 28.79 -5.50
C GLU A 62 9.85 27.97 -5.35
N ASN A 63 9.78 26.81 -4.70
CA ASN A 63 10.95 25.96 -4.44
C ASN A 63 11.35 25.06 -5.63
N GLN A 64 10.59 25.06 -6.73
CA GLN A 64 10.92 24.20 -7.87
C GLN A 64 12.26 24.62 -8.51
N GLY A 65 13.13 23.65 -8.75
CA GLY A 65 14.45 23.90 -9.33
C GLY A 65 15.26 22.62 -9.58
N PRO A 66 16.55 22.76 -9.93
CA PRO A 66 17.42 21.61 -10.18
C PRO A 66 17.57 20.68 -8.97
N THR A 67 17.51 21.24 -7.76
CA THR A 67 17.73 20.49 -6.50
C THR A 67 16.45 20.02 -5.82
N TYR A 68 15.28 20.45 -6.31
CA TYR A 68 13.98 20.17 -5.72
C TYR A 68 12.90 20.16 -6.80
N ARG A 69 12.28 19.00 -7.02
CA ARG A 69 11.17 18.83 -7.97
C ARG A 69 10.00 18.15 -7.30
N THR A 70 8.81 18.65 -7.56
CA THR A 70 7.56 18.05 -7.10
C THR A 70 6.80 17.49 -8.29
N PHE A 71 6.16 16.36 -8.07
CA PHE A 71 5.24 15.71 -8.98
C PHE A 71 3.88 15.54 -8.30
N MET A 72 2.83 15.95 -8.99
CA MET A 72 1.43 15.79 -8.60
C MET A 72 0.88 14.56 -9.31
N VAL A 73 0.27 13.65 -8.55
CA VAL A 73 -0.37 12.44 -9.09
C VAL A 73 -1.87 12.69 -9.20
N HIS A 74 -2.37 12.75 -10.43
CA HIS A 74 -3.78 12.98 -10.74
C HIS A 74 -4.45 11.68 -11.14
N ALA A 75 -5.65 11.43 -10.61
CA ALA A 75 -6.48 10.32 -11.08
C ALA A 75 -7.01 10.64 -12.48
N ARG A 76 -6.95 9.66 -13.39
CA ARG A 76 -7.55 9.77 -14.73
C ARG A 76 -9.07 9.64 -14.67
N ASP A 77 -9.56 8.74 -13.82
CA ASP A 77 -10.97 8.67 -13.44
C ASP A 77 -11.15 9.36 -12.08
N ARG A 78 -11.77 10.54 -12.10
CA ARG A 78 -11.89 11.39 -10.92
C ARG A 78 -13.06 10.91 -10.06
N GLU A 79 -12.73 10.47 -8.85
CA GLU A 79 -13.69 10.25 -7.78
C GLU A 79 -13.63 11.40 -6.76
N GLY A 80 -14.79 11.94 -6.38
CA GLY A 80 -14.85 13.11 -5.50
C GLY A 80 -14.44 14.41 -6.18
N SER A 81 -14.04 15.40 -5.39
CA SER A 81 -13.98 16.81 -5.79
C SER A 81 -12.61 17.32 -6.26
N HIS A 82 -11.51 16.70 -5.83
CA HIS A 82 -10.16 17.22 -6.11
C HIS A 82 -9.38 16.45 -7.20
N GLY A 83 -9.60 15.15 -7.40
CA GLY A 83 -8.89 14.37 -8.42
C GLY A 83 -7.39 14.14 -8.15
N LEU A 84 -6.91 14.54 -6.97
CA LEU A 84 -5.49 14.48 -6.60
C LEU A 84 -5.23 13.25 -5.72
N VAL A 85 -4.48 12.29 -6.26
CA VAL A 85 -4.12 11.02 -5.60
C VAL A 85 -2.99 11.21 -4.60
N GLY A 86 -2.07 12.12 -4.89
CA GLY A 86 -0.92 12.38 -4.03
C GLY A 86 0.07 13.37 -4.60
N ARG A 87 1.11 13.63 -3.81
CA ARG A 87 2.25 14.49 -4.14
C ARG A 87 3.55 13.76 -3.81
N ILE A 88 4.52 13.85 -4.71
CA ILE A 88 5.85 13.27 -4.54
C ILE A 88 6.89 14.37 -4.72
N ASN A 89 7.81 14.50 -3.77
CA ASN A 89 8.92 15.45 -3.80
C ASN A 89 10.22 14.69 -3.97
N VAL A 90 10.98 15.04 -5.01
CA VAL A 90 12.38 14.65 -5.21
C VAL A 90 13.23 15.83 -4.78
N ALA A 91 13.75 15.75 -3.57
CA ALA A 91 14.47 16.83 -2.88
C ALA A 91 15.94 16.48 -2.67
N ASN A 92 16.75 17.47 -2.33
CA ASN A 92 18.19 17.30 -2.08
C ASN A 92 18.90 16.60 -3.25
N VAL A 93 18.54 16.97 -4.49
CA VAL A 93 19.18 16.39 -5.67
C VAL A 93 20.63 16.87 -5.72
N VAL A 94 21.54 15.90 -5.78
CA VAL A 94 22.98 16.12 -5.93
C VAL A 94 23.44 15.44 -7.20
N GLU A 95 24.03 16.23 -8.09
CA GLU A 95 24.52 15.80 -9.40
C GLU A 95 25.95 15.23 -9.34
N GLY A 96 26.59 15.08 -10.50
CA GLY A 96 28.01 14.75 -10.62
C GLY A 96 28.29 13.29 -10.31
N ALA A 97 29.15 13.03 -9.32
CA ALA A 97 29.51 11.67 -8.92
C ALA A 97 28.47 11.00 -8.01
N PHE A 98 27.58 11.79 -7.37
CA PHE A 98 26.60 11.23 -6.42
C PHE A 98 25.29 10.84 -7.10
N ARG A 99 24.76 11.69 -8.00
CA ARG A 99 23.51 11.49 -8.75
C ARG A 99 22.40 10.90 -7.88
N SER A 100 22.14 11.53 -6.73
CA SER A 100 21.26 11.00 -5.70
C SER A 100 20.28 12.06 -5.22
N ALA A 101 19.11 11.62 -4.75
CA ALA A 101 18.11 12.49 -4.14
C ALA A 101 17.37 11.80 -2.99
N THR A 102 16.70 12.59 -2.16
CA THR A 102 15.72 12.11 -1.19
C THR A 102 14.31 12.18 -1.79
N VAL A 103 13.51 11.14 -1.63
CA VAL A 103 12.09 11.13 -2.00
C VAL A 103 11.21 11.20 -0.77
N GLY A 104 10.26 12.13 -0.76
CA GLY A 104 9.25 12.29 0.29
C GLY A 104 7.88 12.51 -0.34
N TYR A 105 6.83 11.95 0.23
CA TYR A 105 5.56 11.87 -0.50
C TYR A 105 4.35 11.75 0.43
N ASP A 106 3.20 12.20 -0.07
CA ASP A 106 1.90 12.17 0.62
C ASP A 106 0.85 11.60 -0.34
N SER A 107 0.05 10.64 0.13
CA SER A 107 -1.14 10.17 -0.59
C SER A 107 -2.40 10.77 0.02
N TYR A 108 -3.42 11.03 -0.79
CA TYR A 108 -4.64 11.70 -0.36
C TYR A 108 -5.86 10.79 -0.43
N ASP A 109 -6.77 10.96 0.53
CA ASP A 109 -8.11 10.38 0.52
C ASP A 109 -8.93 11.08 -0.58
N PRO A 110 -9.89 10.40 -1.23
CA PRO A 110 -10.34 9.03 -0.97
C PRO A 110 -9.52 7.95 -1.69
N TYR A 111 -8.45 8.32 -2.41
CA TYR A 111 -7.68 7.41 -3.27
C TYR A 111 -6.68 6.51 -2.51
N ALA A 112 -6.35 6.87 -1.27
CA ALA A 112 -5.44 6.11 -0.42
C ALA A 112 -5.88 4.63 -0.31
N GLY A 113 -4.91 3.72 -0.39
CA GLY A 113 -5.15 2.27 -0.27
C GLY A 113 -5.67 1.56 -1.53
N ARG A 114 -5.86 2.27 -2.65
CA ARG A 114 -6.40 1.70 -3.91
C ARG A 114 -5.35 1.39 -4.98
N GLY A 115 -4.07 1.56 -4.65
CA GLY A 115 -2.94 1.32 -5.57
C GLY A 115 -2.65 2.44 -6.58
N LEU A 116 -3.50 3.45 -6.72
CA LEU A 116 -3.27 4.58 -7.65
C LEU A 116 -1.98 5.35 -7.32
N PHE A 117 -1.73 5.59 -6.04
CA PHE A 117 -0.52 6.29 -5.63
C PHE A 117 0.75 5.46 -5.88
N SER A 118 0.67 4.14 -5.77
CA SER A 118 1.79 3.25 -6.09
C SER A 118 2.15 3.32 -7.57
N GLU A 119 1.15 3.39 -8.44
CA GLU A 119 1.33 3.61 -9.87
C GLU A 119 1.96 4.98 -10.14
N GLY A 120 1.47 6.04 -9.48
CA GLY A 120 2.06 7.38 -9.60
C GLY A 120 3.51 7.47 -9.12
N LEU A 121 3.85 6.78 -8.04
CA LEU A 121 5.23 6.69 -7.56
C LEU A 121 6.11 5.90 -8.52
N SER A 122 5.61 4.80 -9.11
CA SER A 122 6.31 4.06 -10.17
C SER A 122 6.64 4.95 -11.37
N LEU A 123 5.65 5.67 -11.91
CA LEU A 123 5.85 6.60 -13.03
C LEU A 123 6.83 7.73 -12.68
N THR A 124 6.83 8.19 -11.43
CA THR A 124 7.79 9.19 -10.97
C THR A 124 9.21 8.62 -10.93
N LEU A 125 9.40 7.36 -10.52
CA LEU A 125 10.70 6.70 -10.55
C LEU A 125 11.22 6.52 -11.98
N ASP A 126 10.34 6.20 -12.94
CA ASP A 126 10.69 6.19 -14.36
C ASP A 126 11.27 7.54 -14.81
N LEU A 127 10.63 8.65 -14.43
CA LEU A 127 11.12 10.00 -14.73
C LEU A 127 12.42 10.35 -13.97
N VAL A 128 12.60 9.84 -12.75
CA VAL A 128 13.80 10.14 -11.95
C VAL A 128 15.03 9.44 -12.52
N PHE A 129 14.90 8.18 -12.94
CA PHE A 129 16.02 7.38 -13.40
C PHE A 129 16.30 7.50 -14.90
N ALA A 130 15.30 7.88 -15.72
CA ALA A 130 15.50 8.07 -17.15
C ALA A 130 16.56 9.16 -17.43
N ASP A 131 17.40 8.92 -18.43
CA ASP A 131 18.44 9.87 -18.83
C ASP A 131 17.83 11.18 -19.36
N PRO A 132 18.50 12.34 -19.13
CA PRO A 132 18.10 13.59 -19.75
C PRO A 132 18.12 13.49 -21.29
N PRO A 133 17.16 14.11 -22.01
CA PRO A 133 16.13 15.02 -21.50
C PRO A 133 14.83 14.33 -21.06
N LEU A 134 14.74 13.00 -21.11
CA LEU A 134 13.52 12.24 -20.79
C LEU A 134 13.25 12.15 -19.29
N GLY A 135 14.29 12.30 -18.47
CA GLY A 135 14.20 12.27 -17.02
C GLY A 135 15.29 13.06 -16.33
N MET A 136 15.52 12.75 -15.06
CA MET A 136 16.49 13.43 -14.20
C MET A 136 17.89 12.80 -14.24
N GLY A 137 18.06 11.60 -14.79
CA GLY A 137 19.36 10.93 -14.89
C GLY A 137 20.00 10.57 -13.54
N LEU A 138 19.18 10.43 -12.49
CA LEU A 138 19.70 10.06 -11.18
C LEU A 138 20.13 8.60 -11.17
N HIS A 139 21.12 8.29 -10.35
CA HIS A 139 21.53 6.94 -10.07
C HIS A 139 20.76 6.35 -8.89
N ARG A 140 20.38 7.17 -7.90
CA ARG A 140 19.85 6.72 -6.61
C ARG A 140 18.75 7.63 -6.07
N VAL A 141 17.76 7.03 -5.41
CA VAL A 141 16.86 7.75 -4.50
C VAL A 141 16.77 7.08 -3.13
N GLU A 142 16.52 7.89 -2.10
CA GLU A 142 16.34 7.46 -0.72
C GLU A 142 15.01 7.95 -0.13
N ALA A 143 14.19 7.04 0.37
CA ALA A 143 13.00 7.33 1.17
C ALA A 143 13.33 7.11 2.65
N ASN A 144 13.15 8.15 3.46
CA ASN A 144 13.32 8.10 4.91
C ASN A 144 11.96 7.98 5.57
N ILE A 145 11.69 6.86 6.27
CA ILE A 145 10.34 6.51 6.75
C ILE A 145 10.39 6.22 8.25
N GLN A 146 9.49 6.84 9.03
CA GLN A 146 9.38 6.54 10.46
C GLN A 146 9.03 5.05 10.68
N PRO A 147 9.65 4.33 11.64
CA PRO A 147 9.47 2.88 11.82
C PRO A 147 8.01 2.42 12.01
N SER A 148 7.18 3.25 12.65
CA SER A 148 5.76 2.98 12.87
C SER A 148 4.89 3.22 11.63
N ASN A 149 5.42 3.84 10.57
CA ASN A 149 4.72 4.08 9.31
C ASN A 149 4.78 2.85 8.38
N HIS A 150 4.16 1.76 8.83
CA HIS A 150 4.17 0.48 8.12
C HIS A 150 3.55 0.57 6.71
N ARG A 151 2.60 1.49 6.49
CA ARG A 151 1.99 1.71 5.16
C ARG A 151 3.01 2.27 4.17
N SER A 152 3.74 3.30 4.57
CA SER A 152 4.77 3.91 3.73
C SER A 152 5.92 2.94 3.48
N ALA A 153 6.37 2.21 4.51
CA ALA A 153 7.40 1.19 4.36
C ALA A 153 6.95 0.04 3.44
N GLY A 154 5.69 -0.40 3.56
CA GLY A 154 5.10 -1.42 2.70
C GLY A 154 5.00 -0.98 1.24
N LEU A 155 4.64 0.29 1.00
CA LEU A 155 4.60 0.88 -0.34
C LEU A 155 5.96 0.82 -1.03
N VAL A 156 7.01 1.38 -0.42
CA VAL A 156 8.34 1.41 -1.07
C VAL A 156 8.92 0.01 -1.25
N ARG A 157 8.69 -0.91 -0.29
CA ARG A 157 9.08 -2.31 -0.42
C ARG A 157 8.36 -2.99 -1.59
N SER A 158 7.07 -2.70 -1.82
CA SER A 158 6.32 -3.27 -2.96
C SER A 158 6.85 -2.81 -4.32
N LEU A 159 7.46 -1.62 -4.38
CA LEU A 159 8.15 -1.08 -5.55
C LEU A 159 9.62 -1.53 -5.63
N GLY A 160 10.09 -2.38 -4.72
CA GLY A 160 11.43 -2.96 -4.73
C GLY A 160 12.50 -2.16 -4.00
N PHE A 161 12.15 -1.14 -3.21
CA PHE A 161 13.17 -0.44 -2.42
C PHE A 161 13.82 -1.38 -1.39
N VAL A 162 15.14 -1.27 -1.28
CA VAL A 162 15.95 -2.04 -0.33
C VAL A 162 16.12 -1.25 0.97
N HIS A 163 15.89 -1.91 2.10
CA HIS A 163 16.17 -1.34 3.42
C HIS A 163 17.68 -1.35 3.68
N GLU A 164 18.30 -0.18 3.70
CA GLU A 164 19.74 -0.03 3.88
C GLU A 164 20.15 0.29 5.31
N GLY A 165 19.27 0.84 6.14
CA GLY A 165 19.62 1.08 7.53
C GLY A 165 18.68 2.00 8.28
N PHE A 166 19.20 2.53 9.40
CA PHE A 166 18.43 3.26 10.39
C PHE A 166 19.13 4.55 10.79
N SER A 167 18.38 5.64 10.86
CA SER A 167 18.81 6.98 11.29
C SER A 167 18.14 7.30 12.63
N ARG A 168 18.89 7.24 13.73
CA ARG A 168 18.42 7.72 15.03
C ARG A 168 18.23 9.23 15.01
N HIS A 169 17.14 9.73 15.56
CA HIS A 169 16.87 11.16 15.73
C HIS A 169 17.04 11.96 14.43
N PHE A 170 16.50 11.44 13.34
CA PHE A 170 16.73 11.95 11.98
C PHE A 170 16.03 13.28 11.70
N LEU A 171 14.73 13.40 11.99
CA LEU A 171 13.96 14.62 11.73
C LEU A 171 13.24 15.14 12.95
N HIS A 172 13.20 16.47 13.10
CA HIS A 172 12.49 17.16 14.17
C HIS A 172 11.05 17.53 13.74
N LEU A 173 10.09 16.65 14.02
CA LEU A 173 8.71 16.76 13.53
C LEU A 173 7.68 16.30 14.59
N PRO A 174 6.43 16.79 14.54
CA PRO A 174 5.39 16.37 15.48
C PRO A 174 5.02 14.91 15.25
N GLY A 175 4.63 14.23 16.31
CA GLY A 175 4.04 12.89 16.19
C GLY A 175 2.57 12.90 16.51
N PRO A 176 1.99 11.70 16.67
CA PRO A 176 0.56 11.53 16.95
C PRO A 176 0.09 12.23 18.24
N ASP A 177 1.01 12.48 19.18
CA ASP A 177 0.76 13.20 20.43
C ASP A 177 0.83 14.74 20.29
N GLY A 178 1.04 15.24 19.07
CA GLY A 178 1.23 16.66 18.78
C GLY A 178 2.57 17.24 19.22
N ARG A 179 3.42 16.46 19.90
CA ARG A 179 4.71 16.92 20.41
C ARG A 179 5.79 16.77 19.36
N ARG A 180 6.57 17.83 19.18
CA ARG A 180 7.78 17.81 18.35
C ARG A 180 8.91 17.15 19.12
N ALA A 181 9.58 16.23 18.45
CA ALA A 181 10.78 15.58 18.95
C ALA A 181 11.62 15.15 17.75
N TRP A 182 12.89 14.81 17.99
CA TRP A 182 13.71 14.14 17.00
C TRP A 182 13.26 12.69 16.85
N ARG A 183 12.83 12.31 15.64
CA ARG A 183 12.25 11.01 15.36
C ARG A 183 13.14 10.16 14.47
N ASP A 184 13.16 8.89 14.80
CA ASP A 184 13.93 7.88 14.08
C ASP A 184 13.31 7.58 12.71
N HIS A 185 14.14 7.22 11.74
CA HIS A 185 13.72 6.84 10.39
C HIS A 185 14.50 5.63 9.90
N GLU A 186 13.80 4.70 9.27
CA GLU A 186 14.38 3.67 8.41
C GLU A 186 14.70 4.26 7.03
N ARG A 187 15.84 3.88 6.46
CA ARG A 187 16.32 4.32 5.14
C ARG A 187 16.07 3.23 4.12
N PHE A 188 15.23 3.54 3.15
CA PHE A 188 14.91 2.68 2.01
C PHE A 188 15.43 3.32 0.73
N THR A 189 16.00 2.53 -0.16
CA THR A 189 16.68 3.09 -1.33
C THR A 189 16.39 2.29 -2.59
N MET A 190 16.49 2.98 -3.72
CA MET A 190 16.36 2.39 -5.05
C MET A 190 17.51 2.90 -5.91
N LEU A 191 18.17 1.98 -6.61
CA LEU A 191 19.16 2.31 -7.62
C LEU A 191 18.52 2.24 -9.01
N SER A 192 19.00 3.09 -9.91
CA SER A 192 18.68 3.06 -11.34
C SER A 192 18.90 1.68 -11.97
N THR A 193 19.91 0.93 -11.53
CA THR A 193 20.21 -0.42 -12.03
C THR A 193 19.22 -1.49 -11.54
N ASP A 194 18.51 -1.19 -10.45
CA ASP A 194 17.50 -2.08 -9.88
C ASP A 194 16.09 -1.71 -10.37
N TRP A 195 15.94 -0.62 -11.13
CA TRP A 195 14.66 -0.09 -11.60
C TRP A 195 14.44 -0.33 -13.10
N PRO A 196 13.24 -0.78 -13.54
CA PRO A 196 12.11 -1.20 -12.73
C PRO A 196 12.44 -2.48 -11.97
N ALA A 197 12.16 -2.48 -10.67
CA ALA A 197 12.37 -3.68 -9.87
C ALA A 197 11.39 -4.76 -10.31
N ALA A 198 11.82 -6.02 -10.24
CA ALA A 198 10.87 -7.11 -10.25
C ALA A 198 9.84 -6.81 -9.15
N PRO A 199 8.53 -6.75 -9.46
CA PRO A 199 7.53 -6.49 -8.45
C PRO A 199 7.81 -7.42 -7.29
N TYR A 200 7.85 -6.90 -6.06
CA TYR A 200 7.87 -7.79 -4.91
C TYR A 200 6.69 -8.72 -5.14
N ARG A 201 6.94 -9.99 -5.46
CA ARG A 201 5.90 -11.00 -5.37
C ARG A 201 5.59 -10.95 -3.89
N ALA A 202 4.57 -10.16 -3.52
CA ALA A 202 3.80 -10.42 -2.33
C ALA A 202 3.68 -11.92 -2.36
N HIS A 203 4.30 -12.60 -1.39
CA HIS A 203 4.20 -14.06 -1.32
C HIS A 203 2.71 -14.29 -1.41
N GLY A 204 2.23 -14.71 -2.59
CA GLY A 204 0.88 -14.34 -3.03
C GLY A 204 -0.02 -14.73 -1.89
N HIS A 205 -0.67 -13.75 -1.22
CA HIS A 205 -1.20 -13.93 0.13
C HIS A 205 -1.80 -15.32 0.17
N ARG A 206 -1.17 -16.27 0.87
CA ARG A 206 -1.57 -17.66 0.79
C ARG A 206 -3.01 -17.66 1.24
N ARG A 207 -3.94 -17.84 0.31
CA ARG A 207 -5.36 -17.78 0.59
C ARG A 207 -5.59 -18.88 1.62
N ILE A 208 -6.11 -18.51 2.79
CA ILE A 208 -6.37 -19.47 3.86
C ILE A 208 -7.83 -19.86 3.75
N ALA A 209 -8.12 -21.15 3.64
CA ALA A 209 -9.48 -21.66 3.73
C ALA A 209 -9.66 -22.53 4.97
N CYS A 210 -10.83 -22.45 5.58
CA CYS A 210 -11.30 -23.40 6.58
C CYS A 210 -12.77 -23.66 6.30
N VAL A 211 -13.21 -24.90 6.40
CA VAL A 211 -14.64 -25.23 6.37
C VAL A 211 -15.08 -25.59 7.78
N VAL A 212 -16.21 -25.08 8.21
CA VAL A 212 -16.90 -25.52 9.42
C VAL A 212 -18.19 -26.21 8.99
N SER A 213 -18.27 -27.51 9.23
CA SER A 213 -19.37 -28.38 8.80
C SER A 213 -20.38 -28.55 9.94
N GLY A 214 -21.65 -28.18 9.69
CA GLY A 214 -22.74 -28.44 10.63
C GLY A 214 -23.87 -27.41 10.63
N ALA A 215 -24.95 -27.72 11.35
CA ALA A 215 -26.14 -26.86 11.43
C ALA A 215 -25.88 -25.61 12.27
N GLY A 216 -25.65 -24.48 11.59
CA GLY A 216 -25.58 -23.14 12.19
C GLY A 216 -26.83 -22.80 13.01
N GLY A 217 -26.61 -22.44 14.28
CA GLY A 217 -27.52 -21.73 15.17
C GLY A 217 -27.35 -20.23 14.97
N TYR A 218 -28.41 -19.48 15.21
CA TYR A 218 -28.42 -18.04 15.02
C TYR A 218 -27.64 -17.33 16.14
N GLY A 219 -26.65 -16.51 15.75
CA GLY A 219 -26.10 -15.46 16.60
C GLY A 219 -24.65 -15.66 17.05
N GLY A 220 -23.69 -15.12 16.28
CA GLY A 220 -22.39 -14.58 16.73
C GLY A 220 -21.39 -15.43 17.54
N THR A 221 -21.78 -16.57 18.11
CA THR A 221 -20.98 -17.41 19.01
C THR A 221 -20.57 -18.75 18.39
N SER A 222 -20.76 -18.91 17.08
CA SER A 222 -20.32 -20.13 16.37
C SER A 222 -18.81 -20.19 16.26
N LEU A 223 -18.28 -21.42 16.24
CA LEU A 223 -16.86 -21.68 15.99
C LEU A 223 -16.39 -21.02 14.68
N ALA A 224 -17.22 -21.01 13.64
CA ALA A 224 -16.89 -20.40 12.37
C ALA A 224 -16.63 -18.89 12.50
N ALA A 225 -17.51 -18.17 13.21
CA ALA A 225 -17.34 -16.75 13.46
C ALA A 225 -16.10 -16.47 14.32
N ALA A 226 -15.89 -17.26 15.39
CA ALA A 226 -14.76 -17.10 16.28
C ALA A 226 -13.41 -17.36 15.57
N VAL A 227 -13.32 -18.42 14.77
CA VAL A 227 -12.11 -18.75 14.00
C VAL A 227 -11.86 -17.73 12.88
N ALA A 228 -12.89 -17.24 12.19
CA ALA A 228 -12.74 -16.20 11.19
C ALA A 228 -12.17 -14.91 11.79
N ALA A 229 -12.69 -14.49 12.94
CA ALA A 229 -12.20 -13.33 13.68
C ALA A 229 -10.74 -13.50 14.14
N GLU A 230 -10.39 -14.67 14.70
CA GLU A 230 -9.02 -14.97 15.15
C GLU A 230 -8.03 -15.06 13.99
N LEU A 231 -8.46 -15.58 12.83
CA LEU A 231 -7.62 -15.63 11.62
C LEU A 231 -7.50 -14.26 10.92
N GLY A 232 -8.40 -13.33 11.20
CA GLY A 232 -8.49 -12.04 10.51
C GLY A 232 -8.92 -12.18 9.05
N ILE A 233 -9.76 -13.17 8.73
CA ILE A 233 -10.27 -13.44 7.37
C ILE A 233 -11.80 -13.47 7.35
N PRO A 234 -12.45 -13.24 6.19
CA PRO A 234 -13.91 -13.22 6.10
C PRO A 234 -14.58 -14.55 6.48
N LEU A 235 -15.79 -14.45 7.06
CA LEU A 235 -16.73 -15.57 7.23
C LEU A 235 -17.74 -15.57 6.08
N TYR A 236 -17.96 -16.72 5.47
CA TYR A 236 -19.02 -16.98 4.51
C TYR A 236 -19.98 -18.00 5.11
N SER A 237 -21.22 -17.59 5.37
CA SER A 237 -22.25 -18.42 6.01
C SER A 237 -23.55 -18.40 5.19
N SER A 238 -24.42 -19.40 5.36
CA SER A 238 -25.77 -19.40 4.78
C SER A 238 -26.65 -18.24 5.28
N SER A 239 -26.24 -17.56 6.35
CA SER A 239 -26.85 -16.29 6.78
C SER A 239 -26.49 -15.10 5.89
N THR A 240 -25.44 -15.23 5.08
CA THR A 240 -24.91 -14.17 4.19
C THR A 240 -25.19 -14.41 2.70
N VAL A 241 -25.67 -15.58 2.30
CA VAL A 241 -25.95 -15.91 0.88
C VAL A 241 -27.15 -16.83 0.71
N GLU A 242 -27.84 -16.69 -0.42
CA GLU A 242 -29.06 -17.45 -0.75
C GLU A 242 -28.80 -18.92 -1.12
N SER A 243 -27.58 -19.27 -1.55
CA SER A 243 -27.24 -20.65 -1.95
C SER A 243 -25.87 -21.09 -1.43
N PRO A 244 -25.69 -22.38 -1.05
CA PRO A 244 -24.38 -22.91 -0.65
C PRO A 244 -23.31 -22.84 -1.74
N ALA A 245 -23.69 -22.84 -3.02
CA ALA A 245 -22.75 -22.69 -4.14
C ALA A 245 -22.11 -21.27 -4.15
N THR A 246 -22.88 -20.26 -3.75
CA THR A 246 -22.41 -18.86 -3.67
C THR A 246 -21.30 -18.69 -2.63
N LEU A 247 -21.26 -19.51 -1.58
CA LEU A 247 -20.20 -19.49 -0.56
C LEU A 247 -18.81 -19.71 -1.18
N PHE A 248 -18.70 -20.69 -2.07
CA PHE A 248 -17.42 -21.04 -2.69
C PHE A 248 -17.02 -20.08 -3.80
N GLU A 249 -17.98 -19.42 -4.47
CA GLU A 249 -17.67 -18.32 -5.39
C GLU A 249 -17.15 -17.08 -4.65
N LEU A 250 -17.73 -16.74 -3.49
CA LEU A 250 -17.19 -15.69 -2.62
C LEU A 250 -15.79 -16.04 -2.12
N LEU A 251 -15.59 -17.29 -1.70
CA LEU A 251 -14.27 -17.78 -1.32
C LEU A 251 -13.29 -17.66 -2.51
N ARG A 252 -13.70 -18.01 -3.73
CA ARG A 252 -12.90 -17.89 -4.97
C ARG A 252 -12.45 -16.45 -5.23
N ALA A 253 -13.35 -15.49 -5.08
CA ALA A 253 -13.08 -14.08 -5.30
C ALA A 253 -12.26 -13.43 -4.17
N SER A 254 -12.15 -14.08 -3.01
CA SER A 254 -11.45 -13.53 -1.85
C SER A 254 -9.93 -13.52 -2.03
N PRO A 255 -9.27 -12.35 -1.93
CA PRO A 255 -7.82 -12.24 -2.03
C PRO A 255 -7.08 -12.83 -0.82
N VAL A 256 -7.78 -13.07 0.29
CA VAL A 256 -7.22 -13.59 1.56
C VAL A 256 -7.74 -14.99 1.91
N GLY A 257 -8.73 -15.50 1.17
CA GLY A 257 -9.47 -16.71 1.52
C GLY A 257 -10.62 -16.42 2.50
N GLY A 258 -10.98 -17.39 3.33
CA GLY A 258 -12.06 -17.23 4.30
C GLY A 258 -12.46 -18.52 5.01
N VAL A 259 -13.29 -18.37 6.04
CA VAL A 259 -13.95 -19.49 6.71
C VAL A 259 -15.32 -19.70 6.07
N VAL A 260 -15.61 -20.91 5.61
CA VAL A 260 -16.90 -21.28 5.03
C VAL A 260 -17.68 -22.11 6.05
N GLU A 261 -18.78 -21.57 6.54
CA GLU A 261 -19.75 -22.29 7.35
C GLU A 261 -20.77 -22.96 6.41
N SER A 262 -20.76 -24.28 6.34
CA SER A 262 -21.54 -25.03 5.35
C SER A 262 -22.26 -26.24 5.95
N ARG A 263 -23.46 -26.49 5.43
CA ARG A 263 -24.26 -27.70 5.72
C ARG A 263 -24.12 -28.78 4.63
N LEU A 264 -23.27 -28.54 3.64
CA LEU A 264 -23.04 -29.47 2.54
C LEU A 264 -22.30 -30.73 3.01
N THR A 265 -22.48 -31.81 2.26
CA THR A 265 -21.79 -33.08 2.51
C THR A 265 -20.31 -33.01 2.11
N GLY A 266 -19.50 -33.95 2.61
CA GLY A 266 -18.06 -34.01 2.30
C GLY A 266 -17.72 -33.96 0.80
N PRO A 267 -18.39 -34.73 -0.09
CA PRO A 267 -18.18 -34.63 -1.54
C PRO A 267 -18.46 -33.23 -2.12
N GLU A 268 -19.54 -32.59 -1.68
CA GLU A 268 -19.94 -31.26 -2.16
C GLU A 268 -18.98 -30.18 -1.68
N VAL A 269 -18.53 -30.25 -0.42
CA VAL A 269 -17.49 -29.37 0.13
C VAL A 269 -16.19 -29.50 -0.66
N ARG A 270 -15.74 -30.72 -0.95
CA ARG A 270 -14.51 -30.94 -1.75
C ARG A 270 -14.62 -30.34 -3.14
N MET A 271 -15.76 -30.52 -3.80
CA MET A 271 -16.00 -29.94 -5.12
C MET A 271 -16.04 -28.40 -5.07
N GLY A 272 -16.66 -27.81 -4.05
CA GLY A 272 -16.68 -26.37 -3.83
C GLY A 272 -15.27 -25.79 -3.62
N LEU A 273 -14.46 -26.42 -2.78
CA LEU A 273 -13.07 -26.02 -2.54
C LEU A 273 -12.22 -26.08 -3.80
N ALA A 274 -12.33 -27.17 -4.57
CA ALA A 274 -11.62 -27.32 -5.85
C ALA A 274 -11.99 -26.19 -6.83
N ARG A 275 -13.28 -25.85 -6.96
CA ARG A 275 -13.75 -24.73 -7.79
C ARG A 275 -13.26 -23.36 -7.29
N ALA A 276 -13.10 -23.20 -5.98
CA ALA A 276 -12.55 -22.00 -5.37
C ALA A 276 -11.02 -21.86 -5.49
N GLY A 277 -10.35 -22.85 -6.10
CA GLY A 277 -8.91 -22.87 -6.34
C GLY A 277 -8.09 -23.38 -5.15
N PHE A 278 -8.67 -24.20 -4.28
CA PHE A 278 -7.98 -24.84 -3.16
C PHE A 278 -7.79 -26.34 -3.42
N ASP A 279 -6.71 -26.91 -2.89
CA ASP A 279 -6.57 -28.36 -2.73
C ASP A 279 -7.48 -28.82 -1.59
N PRO A 280 -8.57 -29.58 -1.84
CA PRO A 280 -9.50 -29.99 -0.79
C PRO A 280 -8.88 -30.87 0.29
N SER A 281 -7.73 -31.51 0.02
CA SER A 281 -7.02 -32.33 1.01
C SER A 281 -6.19 -31.50 1.98
N ALA A 282 -5.86 -30.26 1.61
CA ALA A 282 -5.06 -29.34 2.41
C ALA A 282 -5.91 -28.37 3.25
N VAL A 283 -7.23 -28.30 2.99
CA VAL A 283 -8.15 -27.41 3.69
C VAL A 283 -8.76 -28.11 4.91
N PRO A 284 -8.53 -27.60 6.13
CA PRO A 284 -9.14 -28.15 7.33
C PRO A 284 -10.67 -28.05 7.31
N VAL A 285 -11.32 -29.14 7.71
CA VAL A 285 -12.75 -29.21 7.95
C VAL A 285 -12.96 -29.44 9.44
N LEU A 286 -13.62 -28.50 10.11
CA LEU A 286 -13.91 -28.54 11.54
C LEU A 286 -15.39 -28.85 11.75
N ASP A 287 -15.72 -29.53 12.84
CA ASP A 287 -17.11 -29.73 13.25
C ASP A 287 -17.68 -28.43 13.86
N ALA A 288 -18.94 -28.13 13.56
CA ALA A 288 -19.60 -26.97 14.13
C ALA A 288 -19.72 -27.08 15.67
N ALA A 289 -19.41 -25.98 16.36
CA ALA A 289 -19.53 -25.87 17.81
C ALA A 289 -19.95 -24.44 18.21
N TYR A 290 -20.46 -24.30 19.44
CA TYR A 290 -20.90 -23.04 20.03
C TYR A 290 -20.24 -22.83 21.38
N ASP A 291 -20.13 -21.57 21.80
CA ASP A 291 -19.59 -21.17 23.11
C ASP A 291 -18.20 -21.79 23.37
N VAL A 292 -17.42 -21.90 22.30
CA VAL A 292 -16.09 -22.53 22.31
C VAL A 292 -15.12 -21.67 23.13
N PRO A 293 -14.40 -22.25 24.11
CA PRO A 293 -13.41 -21.51 24.89
C PRO A 293 -12.37 -20.84 24.00
N LYS A 294 -11.96 -19.61 24.35
CA LYS A 294 -10.98 -18.82 23.57
C LYS A 294 -9.69 -19.60 23.26
N GLN A 295 -9.22 -20.42 24.19
CA GLN A 295 -8.01 -21.24 24.00
C GLN A 295 -8.17 -22.28 22.89
N GLU A 296 -9.37 -22.81 22.70
CA GLU A 296 -9.68 -23.81 21.67
C GLU A 296 -9.87 -23.15 20.30
N VAL A 297 -10.49 -21.96 20.24
CA VAL A 297 -10.54 -21.12 19.03
C VAL A 297 -9.13 -20.83 18.51
N VAL A 298 -8.22 -20.40 19.40
CA VAL A 298 -6.81 -20.16 19.06
C VAL A 298 -6.15 -21.44 18.53
N ARG A 299 -6.41 -22.58 19.17
CA ARG A 299 -5.88 -23.89 18.72
C ARG A 299 -6.34 -24.23 17.31
N HIS A 300 -7.63 -24.05 17.01
CA HIS A 300 -8.15 -24.25 15.66
C HIS A 300 -7.50 -23.30 14.66
N ALA A 301 -7.43 -22.00 14.96
CA ALA A 301 -6.80 -21.01 14.08
C ALA A 301 -5.32 -21.35 13.78
N LEU A 302 -4.55 -21.78 14.79
CA LEU A 302 -3.17 -22.23 14.61
C LEU A 302 -3.07 -23.48 13.73
N ALA A 303 -3.95 -24.47 13.92
CA ALA A 303 -4.00 -25.66 13.08
C ALA A 303 -4.32 -25.30 11.61
N VAL A 304 -5.24 -24.35 11.38
CA VAL A 304 -5.55 -23.87 10.02
C VAL A 304 -4.35 -23.20 9.38
N ARG A 305 -3.65 -22.33 10.11
CA ARG A 305 -2.41 -21.70 9.61
C ARG A 305 -1.32 -22.73 9.32
N ALA A 306 -1.16 -23.73 10.17
CA ALA A 306 -0.16 -24.79 9.98
C ALA A 306 -0.44 -25.62 8.70
N ALA A 307 -1.70 -25.97 8.43
CA ALA A 307 -2.09 -26.68 7.21
C ALA A 307 -1.67 -25.92 5.94
N HIS A 308 -1.84 -24.59 5.93
CA HIS A 308 -1.48 -23.74 4.80
C HIS A 308 0.02 -23.37 4.77
N ALA A 309 0.74 -23.55 5.88
CA ALA A 309 2.19 -23.39 5.92
C ALA A 309 2.91 -24.53 5.18
N SER A 310 2.42 -25.76 5.35
CA SER A 310 3.02 -27.00 4.81
C SER A 310 2.73 -27.27 3.33
N ALA A 311 1.71 -26.63 2.74
CA ALA A 311 1.37 -26.77 1.32
C ALA A 311 2.35 -25.92 0.46
N THR A 312 3.59 -26.38 0.26
CA THR A 312 4.59 -25.71 -0.59
C THR A 312 4.05 -25.43 -1.99
N PRO A 313 4.22 -24.21 -2.54
CA PRO A 313 4.11 -24.05 -3.98
C PRO A 313 5.28 -24.81 -4.60
N HIS A 314 4.99 -25.85 -5.40
CA HIS A 314 6.00 -26.35 -6.33
C HIS A 314 6.36 -25.21 -7.30
N PRO A 315 7.65 -25.09 -7.69
CA PRO A 315 8.14 -24.02 -8.53
C PRO A 315 7.42 -23.93 -9.88
#